data_AF-A0A2B8B5C1-F1
#
_entry.id   AF-A0A2B8B5C1-F1
#
_cell.length_a   1.000
_cell.length_b   1.000
_cell.length_c   1.000
_cell.angle_alpha   90.00
_cell.angle_beta   90.00
_cell.angle_gamma   90.00
#
_symmetry.space_group_name_H-M   'P 1'
#
loop_
_entity.id
_entity.type
_entity.pdbx_description
1 polymer ?
#
loop_
_entity_poly.entity_id
_entity_poly.type
_entity_poly.pdbx_seq_one_letter_code
_entity_poly.pdbx_strand_id
1 'polypeptide(L)'
;MSLGIDKWMVAWDPGMPERVAVGPWPDRARWSRGYAMSAGCTFSDRHAMDLAGKVACMFIDFHTLIVRDGIDPAAAHREFLKIGEYRKRISPDISGAE
;
A
#
# COMPACT_ATOMS: atom_id res chain seq x y z
N MET A 1 5.45 -5.65 13.58
CA MET A 1 5.16 -6.80 12.70
C MET A 1 4.98 -6.24 11.30
N SER A 2 5.76 -6.70 10.32
CA SER A 2 5.68 -6.20 8.94
C SER A 2 4.71 -7.05 8.11
N LEU A 3 3.91 -6.42 7.26
CA LEU A 3 2.99 -7.12 6.36
C LEU A 3 3.79 -7.72 5.20
N GLY A 4 3.59 -9.01 4.94
CA GLY A 4 4.14 -9.67 3.75
C GLY A 4 3.46 -9.19 2.46
N ILE A 5 4.10 -9.44 1.31
CA ILE A 5 3.63 -9.00 -0.01
C ILE A 5 2.21 -9.48 -0.36
N ASP A 6 1.74 -10.58 0.25
CA ASP A 6 0.40 -11.17 0.07
C ASP A 6 -0.58 -10.88 1.23
N LYS A 7 -0.22 -9.99 2.16
CA LYS A 7 -0.94 -9.79 3.43
C LYS A 7 -1.28 -8.33 3.72
N TRP A 8 -1.30 -7.49 2.70
CA TRP A 8 -1.58 -6.06 2.87
C TRP A 8 -2.72 -5.60 1.96
N MET A 9 -3.42 -4.56 2.40
CA MET A 9 -4.24 -3.73 1.54
C MET A 9 -4.03 -2.28 1.93
N VAL A 10 -4.31 -1.39 0.99
CA VAL A 10 -4.32 0.05 1.21
C VAL A 10 -5.74 0.57 1.05
N ALA A 11 -6.14 1.53 1.87
CA ALA A 11 -7.41 2.24 1.78
C ALA A 11 -7.15 3.76 1.87
N TRP A 12 -7.89 4.57 1.10
CA TRP A 12 -7.68 6.01 1.06
C TRP A 12 -8.92 6.80 0.59
N ASP A 13 -8.92 8.11 0.83
CA ASP A 13 -9.92 9.06 0.31
C ASP A 13 -9.29 9.98 -0.75
N PRO A 14 -9.69 9.90 -2.03
CA PRO A 14 -9.18 10.78 -3.07
C PRO A 14 -9.41 12.26 -2.76
N GLY A 15 -8.41 13.10 -3.03
CA GLY A 15 -8.44 14.55 -2.75
C GLY A 15 -8.24 14.93 -1.28
N MET A 16 -8.00 13.97 -0.39
CA MET A 16 -7.70 14.20 1.02
C MET A 16 -6.26 13.75 1.33
N PRO A 17 -5.26 14.65 1.29
CA PRO A 17 -3.84 14.26 1.23
C PRO A 17 -3.35 13.30 2.31
N GLU A 18 -3.90 13.39 3.53
CA GLU A 18 -3.49 12.57 4.68
C GLU A 18 -4.43 11.38 4.95
N ARG A 19 -5.53 11.22 4.19
CA ARG A 19 -6.49 10.12 4.37
C ARG A 19 -6.02 8.88 3.61
N VAL A 20 -5.03 8.19 4.17
CA VAL A 20 -4.51 6.92 3.68
C VAL A 20 -4.19 5.99 4.84
N ALA A 21 -4.42 4.69 4.67
CA ALA A 21 -3.99 3.67 5.60
C ALA A 21 -3.60 2.37 4.89
N VAL A 22 -2.50 1.76 5.32
CA VAL A 22 -2.10 0.40 4.97
C VAL A 22 -2.30 -0.51 6.18
N GLY A 23 -2.95 -1.65 5.95
CA GLY A 23 -3.27 -2.60 7.00
C GLY A 23 -3.40 -4.04 6.50
N PRO A 24 -3.69 -4.99 7.40
CA PRO A 24 -3.73 -6.41 7.05
C PRO A 24 -4.88 -6.71 6.07
N TRP A 25 -4.57 -7.57 5.10
CA TRP A 25 -5.56 -8.25 4.27
C TRP A 25 -5.59 -9.76 4.62
N PRO A 26 -6.77 -10.40 4.73
CA PRO A 26 -8.10 -9.81 4.56
C PRO A 26 -8.50 -8.88 5.73
N ASP A 27 -9.30 -7.85 5.44
CA ASP A 27 -9.78 -6.88 6.43
C ASP A 27 -10.87 -7.48 7.34
N ARG A 28 -10.45 -8.33 8.28
CA ARG A 28 -11.34 -8.96 9.26
C ARG A 28 -11.87 -7.97 10.30
N ALA A 29 -11.10 -6.93 10.60
CA ALA A 29 -11.44 -5.91 11.59
C ALA A 29 -12.33 -4.79 11.03
N ARG A 30 -12.56 -4.77 9.71
CA ARG A 30 -13.27 -3.72 8.98
C ARG A 30 -12.63 -2.34 9.17
N TRP A 31 -11.30 -2.30 9.31
CA TRP A 31 -10.56 -1.05 9.51
C TRP A 31 -10.67 -0.13 8.29
N SER A 32 -10.91 -0.69 7.10
CA SER A 32 -11.04 0.07 5.85
C SER A 32 -12.41 0.74 5.66
N ARG A 33 -13.42 0.44 6.49
CA ARG A 33 -14.83 0.84 6.28
C ARG A 33 -15.07 2.36 6.16
N GLY A 34 -14.15 3.17 6.67
CA GLY A 34 -14.24 4.63 6.64
C GLY A 34 -13.61 5.31 5.42
N TYR A 35 -13.04 4.54 4.49
CA TYR A 35 -12.36 5.05 3.30
C TYR A 35 -13.20 4.81 2.04
N ALA A 36 -13.07 5.71 1.07
CA ALA A 36 -13.77 5.62 -0.21
C ALA A 36 -13.18 4.56 -1.15
N MET A 37 -11.86 4.35 -1.10
CA MET A 37 -11.13 3.49 -2.04
C MET A 37 -10.30 2.43 -1.31
N SER A 38 -10.03 1.32 -2.00
CA SER A 38 -9.05 0.33 -1.55
C SER A 38 -8.34 -0.38 -2.70
N ALA A 39 -7.13 -0.90 -2.44
CA ALA A 39 -6.29 -1.65 -3.37
C ALA A 39 -5.36 -2.61 -2.61
N GLY A 40 -4.27 -3.07 -3.22
CA GLY A 40 -3.41 -4.11 -2.65
C GLY A 40 -3.98 -5.51 -2.89
N CYS A 41 -3.89 -6.40 -1.90
CA CYS A 41 -4.31 -7.80 -2.03
C CYS A 41 -5.84 -8.02 -2.10
N THR A 42 -6.64 -6.95 -2.23
CA THR A 42 -8.09 -7.03 -2.50
C THR A 42 -8.39 -7.60 -3.89
N PHE A 43 -7.49 -7.41 -4.85
CA PHE A 43 -7.59 -7.99 -6.19
C PHE A 43 -7.09 -9.43 -6.19
N SER A 44 -7.98 -10.39 -6.48
CA SER A 44 -7.68 -11.83 -6.48
C SER A 44 -6.51 -12.19 -7.39
N ASP A 45 -6.41 -11.55 -8.55
CA ASP A 45 -5.42 -11.88 -9.59
C ASP A 45 -3.99 -11.63 -9.11
N ARG A 46 -3.80 -10.71 -8.16
CA ARG A 46 -2.47 -10.42 -7.59
C ARG A 46 -1.90 -11.59 -6.81
N HIS A 47 -2.74 -12.46 -6.25
CA HIS A 47 -2.29 -13.65 -5.53
C HIS A 47 -1.66 -14.68 -6.47
N ALA A 48 -2.07 -14.70 -7.74
CA ALA A 48 -1.55 -15.58 -8.77
C ALA A 48 -0.27 -15.07 -9.46
N MET A 49 0.11 -13.81 -9.22
CA MET A 49 1.32 -13.22 -9.80
C MET A 49 2.60 -13.75 -9.14
N ASP A 50 3.71 -13.69 -9.87
CA ASP A 50 5.03 -13.87 -9.29
C ASP A 50 5.42 -12.67 -8.41
N LEU A 51 6.57 -12.76 -7.74
CA LEU A 51 7.03 -11.70 -6.85
C LEU A 51 7.23 -10.36 -7.59
N ALA A 52 7.77 -10.40 -8.81
CA ALA A 52 8.02 -9.20 -9.59
C ALA A 52 6.71 -8.47 -9.95
N GLY A 53 5.69 -9.21 -10.40
CA GLY A 53 4.36 -8.67 -10.70
C GLY A 53 3.68 -8.08 -9.46
N LYS A 54 3.80 -8.75 -8.30
CA LYS A 54 3.29 -8.23 -7.03
C LYS A 54 3.97 -6.93 -6.61
N VAL A 55 5.30 -6.87 -6.74
CA VAL A 55 6.08 -5.65 -6.45
C VAL A 55 5.69 -4.52 -7.40
N ALA A 56 5.53 -4.80 -8.69
CA ALA A 56 5.06 -3.80 -9.65
C ALA A 56 3.69 -3.26 -9.27
N CYS A 57 2.73 -4.13 -8.93
CA CYS A 57 1.40 -3.72 -8.48
C CYS A 57 1.43 -2.87 -7.20
N MET A 58 2.32 -3.19 -6.26
CA MET A 58 2.52 -2.38 -5.04
C MET A 58 2.95 -0.95 -5.40
N PHE A 59 3.89 -0.77 -6.32
CA PHE A 59 4.31 0.56 -6.76
C PHE A 59 3.28 1.27 -7.66
N ILE A 60 2.49 0.52 -8.44
CA ILE A 60 1.36 1.07 -9.22
C ILE A 60 0.29 1.63 -8.27
N ASP A 61 -0.03 0.93 -7.17
CA ASP A 61 -0.94 1.45 -6.16
C ASP A 61 -0.37 2.74 -5.56
N PHE A 62 0.89 2.73 -5.11
CA PHE A 62 1.56 3.91 -4.57
C PHE A 62 1.49 5.11 -5.52
N HIS A 63 1.80 4.89 -6.80
CA HIS A 63 1.71 5.92 -7.84
C HIS A 63 0.27 6.42 -8.02
N THR A 64 -0.71 5.52 -8.04
CA THR A 64 -2.13 5.86 -8.21
C THR A 64 -2.62 6.77 -7.09
N LEU A 65 -2.30 6.43 -5.84
CA LEU A 65 -2.68 7.22 -4.67
C LEU A 65 -2.16 8.67 -4.78
N ILE A 66 -0.91 8.84 -5.20
CA ILE A 66 -0.27 10.15 -5.25
C ILE A 66 -0.69 10.95 -6.47
N VAL A 67 -0.49 10.38 -7.66
CA VAL A 67 -0.56 11.14 -8.91
C VAL A 67 -2.01 11.32 -9.37
N ARG A 68 -2.83 10.27 -9.23
CA ARG A 68 -4.24 10.34 -9.63
C ARG A 68 -5.10 10.96 -8.53
N ASP A 69 -4.89 10.52 -7.29
CA ASP A 69 -5.83 10.78 -6.19
C ASP A 69 -5.34 11.85 -5.20
N GLY A 70 -4.13 12.39 -5.38
CA GLY A 70 -3.64 13.53 -4.61
C GLY A 70 -3.30 13.23 -3.15
N ILE A 71 -2.98 11.98 -2.81
CA ILE A 71 -2.43 11.62 -1.50
C ILE A 71 -1.03 12.23 -1.36
N ASP A 72 -0.73 12.80 -0.19
CA ASP A 72 0.58 13.33 0.11
C ASP A 72 1.64 12.21 0.01
N PRO A 73 2.73 12.38 -0.77
CA PRO A 73 3.74 11.35 -0.94
C PRO A 73 4.36 10.88 0.38
N ALA A 74 4.55 11.77 1.36
CA ALA A 74 5.10 11.40 2.66
C ALA A 74 4.08 10.61 3.50
N ALA A 75 2.79 10.97 3.44
CA ALA A 75 1.70 10.19 4.06
C ALA A 75 1.60 8.78 3.47
N ALA A 76 1.60 8.66 2.14
CA ALA A 76 1.62 7.36 1.46
C ALA A 76 2.86 6.56 1.86
N HIS A 77 4.04 7.19 1.88
CA HIS A 77 5.29 6.52 2.26
C HIS A 77 5.24 5.96 3.68
N ARG A 78 4.84 6.77 4.67
CA ARG A 78 4.71 6.32 6.08
C ARG A 78 3.84 5.08 6.22
N GLU A 79 2.75 5.02 5.47
CA GLU A 79 1.85 3.87 5.47
C GLU A 79 2.43 2.66 4.74
N PHE A 80 3.06 2.85 3.58
CA PHE A 80 3.68 1.77 2.80
C PHE A 80 4.89 1.14 3.49
N LEU A 81 5.57 1.84 4.40
CA LEU A 81 6.60 1.26 5.27
C LEU A 81 6.09 0.09 6.13
N LYS A 82 4.77 -0.08 6.31
CA LYS A 82 4.19 -1.26 6.97
C LYS A 82 4.37 -2.53 6.14
N ILE A 83 4.61 -2.42 4.84
CA ILE A 83 4.82 -3.53 3.89
C ILE A 83 6.31 -3.87 3.84
N GLY A 84 6.65 -5.11 4.17
CA GLY A 84 8.05 -5.55 4.26
C GLY A 84 8.77 -5.49 2.93
N GLU A 85 8.09 -5.87 1.84
CA GLU A 85 8.67 -5.84 0.50
C GLU A 85 8.92 -4.41 0.02
N TYR A 86 8.11 -3.43 0.43
CA TYR A 86 8.36 -2.02 0.09
C TYR A 86 9.69 -1.55 0.69
N ARG A 87 9.92 -1.80 1.98
CA ARG A 87 11.14 -1.39 2.70
C ARG A 87 12.42 -1.93 2.05
N LYS A 88 12.38 -3.16 1.53
CA LYS A 88 13.50 -3.84 0.87
C LYS A 88 13.79 -3.37 -0.56
N ARG A 89 12.87 -2.62 -1.18
CA ARG A 89 12.91 -2.25 -2.61
C ARG A 89 13.16 -0.78 -2.85
N ILE A 90 12.99 0.05 -1.83
CA ILE A 90 13.31 1.47 -1.87
C ILE A 90 14.80 1.70 -1.59
N SER A 91 15.29 2.88 -1.95
CA SER A 91 16.72 3.20 -1.78
C SER A 91 17.11 3.22 -0.30
N PRO A 92 18.29 2.69 0.09
CA PRO A 92 18.71 2.58 1.50
C PRO A 92 18.84 3.91 2.27
N ASP A 93 18.99 5.03 1.56
CA ASP A 93 19.04 6.38 2.14
C ASP A 93 17.66 6.98 2.44
N ILE A 94 16.58 6.31 2.00
CA ILE A 94 15.22 6.68 2.36
C ILE A 94 14.91 6.18 3.78
N SER A 95 14.37 7.08 4.61
CA SER A 95 13.98 6.74 5.99
C SER A 95 13.03 5.53 6.03
N GLY A 96 13.37 4.52 6.81
CA GLY A 96 12.56 3.30 6.98
C GLY A 96 12.82 2.17 5.97
N ALA A 97 13.77 2.35 5.04
CA ALA A 97 14.28 1.26 4.20
C ALA A 97 14.97 0.14 5.01
N GLU A 98 15.06 -1.07 4.44
CA GLU A 98 15.74 -2.25 4.99
C GLU A 98 16.73 -2.87 4.00
#